data_AF-A0A3D1LAV6-F1
#
_entry.id   AF-A0A3D1LAV6-F1
#
_cell.length_a   1.000
_cell.length_b   1.000
_cell.length_c   1.000
_cell.angle_alpha   90.00
_cell.angle_beta   90.00
_cell.angle_gamma   90.00
#
_symmetry.space_group_name_H-M   'P 1'
#
loop_
_entity.id
_entity.type
_entity.pdbx_description
1 polymer ?
#
loop_
_entity_poly.entity_id
_entity_poly.type
_entity_poly.pdbx_seq_one_letter_code
_entity_poly.pdbx_strand_id
1 'polypeptide(L)'
;MGCSIYTLDLTDSLAPMRMGHVDAYPKLPPEQRGGAAIRISPDGKFLYCSNRSDSGGRIDWFSLEDPMHPQHVGTVSDGLFFPRDFALSRDGQYLVSAGQREETIILWKRNEQTGALSKLRTISDIPEPVCVLNWKETS
;
A
#
# COMPACT_ATOMS: atom_id res chain seq x y z
N MET A 1 -8.64 -8.07 10.61
CA MET A 1 -8.55 -8.62 9.24
C MET A 1 -7.60 -7.74 8.42
N GLY A 2 -6.50 -8.32 7.92
CA GLY A 2 -5.47 -7.59 7.17
C GLY A 2 -5.89 -7.40 5.72
N CYS A 3 -5.08 -6.72 4.91
CA CYS A 3 -5.34 -6.67 3.47
C CYS A 3 -5.27 -8.09 2.88
N SER A 4 -6.30 -8.50 2.17
CA SER A 4 -6.31 -9.67 1.29
C SER A 4 -6.48 -9.22 -0.15
N ILE A 5 -5.76 -9.86 -1.06
CA ILE A 5 -5.72 -9.50 -2.48
C ILE A 5 -6.24 -10.71 -3.25
N TYR A 6 -7.23 -10.48 -4.10
CA TYR A 6 -7.80 -11.50 -4.98
C TYR A 6 -7.56 -11.11 -6.43
N THR A 7 -7.14 -12.07 -7.23
CA THR A 7 -7.06 -11.94 -8.69
C THR A 7 -8.29 -12.58 -9.29
N LEU A 8 -9.03 -11.85 -10.12
CA LEU A 8 -10.25 -12.32 -10.77
C LEU A 8 -10.08 -12.24 -12.30
N ASP A 9 -10.58 -13.24 -13.01
CA ASP A 9 -10.84 -13.18 -14.43
C ASP A 9 -12.26 -12.62 -14.63
N LEU A 10 -12.35 -11.55 -15.43
CA LEU A 10 -13.58 -10.84 -15.75
C LEU A 10 -13.93 -10.94 -17.25
N THR A 11 -13.30 -11.85 -18.00
CA THR A 11 -13.54 -12.04 -19.43
C THR A 11 -15.02 -12.35 -19.71
N ASP A 12 -15.65 -13.14 -18.83
CA ASP A 12 -17.10 -13.23 -18.75
C ASP A 12 -17.63 -12.32 -17.64
N SER A 13 -18.21 -11.20 -18.04
CA SER A 13 -18.80 -10.23 -17.10
C SER A 13 -19.96 -10.79 -16.27
N LEU A 14 -20.60 -11.89 -16.70
CA LEU A 14 -21.68 -12.55 -15.98
C LEU A 14 -21.17 -13.66 -15.05
N ALA A 15 -19.92 -14.12 -15.23
CA ALA A 15 -19.32 -15.17 -14.43
C ALA A 15 -17.85 -14.86 -14.06
N PRO A 16 -17.59 -13.86 -13.19
CA PRO A 16 -16.26 -13.62 -12.63
C PRO A 16 -15.68 -14.87 -11.97
N MET A 17 -14.46 -15.24 -12.35
CA MET A 17 -13.76 -16.39 -11.77
C MET A 17 -12.59 -15.95 -10.90
N ARG A 18 -12.48 -16.50 -9.69
CA ARG A 18 -11.31 -16.26 -8.84
C ARG A 18 -10.12 -17.07 -9.35
N MET A 19 -9.09 -16.35 -9.78
CA MET A 19 -7.84 -16.91 -10.30
C MET A 19 -6.78 -17.10 -9.21
N GLY A 20 -6.74 -16.21 -8.22
CA GLY A 20 -5.68 -16.20 -7.21
C GLY A 20 -6.06 -15.47 -5.92
N HIS A 21 -5.27 -15.70 -4.88
CA HIS A 21 -5.40 -15.02 -3.59
C HIS A 21 -4.06 -14.94 -2.86
N VAL A 22 -3.75 -13.77 -2.30
CA VAL A 22 -2.66 -13.60 -1.34
C VAL A 22 -3.13 -12.79 -0.14
N ASP A 23 -2.78 -13.26 1.05
CA ASP A 23 -2.95 -12.52 2.29
C ASP A 23 -1.75 -11.62 2.52
N ALA A 24 -1.96 -10.30 2.54
CA ALA A 24 -0.92 -9.33 2.82
C ALA A 24 -0.66 -9.13 4.31
N TYR A 25 -0.57 -10.25 5.03
CA TYR A 25 -0.27 -10.32 6.44
C TYR A 25 0.42 -11.64 6.84
N PRO A 26 1.32 -12.23 6.02
CA PRO A 26 1.86 -13.54 6.32
C PRO A 26 2.72 -13.41 7.59
N LYS A 27 2.17 -13.86 8.74
CA LYS A 27 2.74 -13.83 10.10
C LYS A 27 2.48 -12.60 10.97
N LEU A 28 1.55 -11.70 10.64
CA LEU A 28 1.16 -10.63 11.58
C LEU A 28 0.27 -11.18 12.71
N PRO A 29 0.41 -10.70 13.96
CA PRO A 29 -0.55 -10.99 15.01
C PRO A 29 -1.88 -10.25 14.75
N PRO A 30 -3.03 -10.77 15.21
CA PRO A 30 -4.36 -10.28 14.81
C PRO A 30 -4.60 -8.78 14.94
N GLU A 31 -4.03 -8.14 15.96
CA GLU A 31 -4.10 -6.71 16.25
C GLU A 31 -3.38 -5.84 15.23
N GLN A 32 -2.46 -6.41 14.45
CA GLN A 32 -1.76 -5.72 13.36
C GLN A 32 -2.41 -5.96 11.99
N ARG A 33 -3.48 -6.76 11.94
CA ARG A 33 -4.20 -7.10 10.73
C ARG A 33 -5.35 -6.12 10.53
N GLY A 34 -5.05 -4.86 10.20
CA GLY A 34 -6.06 -3.82 9.95
C GLY A 34 -6.01 -3.28 8.53
N GLY A 35 -6.31 -4.09 7.52
CA GLY A 35 -6.20 -3.69 6.11
C GLY A 35 -6.94 -2.38 5.80
N ALA A 36 -6.38 -1.56 4.92
CA ALA A 36 -6.97 -0.28 4.53
C ALA A 36 -6.82 0.03 3.03
N ALA A 37 -5.73 0.67 2.62
CA ALA A 37 -5.53 1.06 1.23
C ALA A 37 -4.78 -0.02 0.44
N ILE A 38 -5.13 -0.17 -0.85
CA ILE A 38 -4.44 -1.01 -1.82
C ILE A 38 -4.24 -0.20 -3.09
N ARG A 39 -3.04 -0.20 -3.68
CA ARG A 39 -2.72 0.49 -4.94
C ARG A 39 -1.71 -0.31 -5.75
N ILE A 40 -1.79 -0.25 -7.07
CA ILE A 40 -0.79 -0.81 -7.99
C ILE A 40 0.10 0.33 -8.49
N SER A 41 1.40 0.10 -8.65
CA SER A 41 2.31 1.05 -9.28
C SER A 41 1.87 1.37 -10.72
N PRO A 42 2.15 2.58 -11.23
CA PRO A 42 1.74 2.96 -12.60
C PRO A 42 2.29 2.04 -13.71
N ASP A 43 3.42 1.37 -13.46
CA ASP A 43 4.03 0.39 -14.37
C ASP A 43 3.42 -1.03 -14.26
N GLY A 44 2.48 -1.25 -13.34
CA GLY A 44 1.81 -2.53 -13.12
C GLY A 44 2.65 -3.59 -12.41
N LYS A 45 3.90 -3.30 -12.01
CA LYS A 45 4.85 -4.31 -11.51
C LYS A 45 4.69 -4.65 -10.03
N PHE A 46 4.19 -3.71 -9.23
CA PHE A 46 4.11 -3.88 -7.78
C PHE A 46 2.74 -3.44 -7.23
N LEU A 47 2.20 -4.23 -6.31
CA LEU A 47 1.03 -3.89 -5.51
C LEU A 47 1.48 -3.51 -4.11
N TYR A 48 0.95 -2.41 -3.58
CA TYR A 48 1.18 -1.92 -2.22
C TYR A 48 -0.13 -2.01 -1.44
N CYS A 49 -0.04 -2.32 -0.15
CA CYS A 49 -1.18 -2.26 0.74
C CYS A 49 -0.80 -1.79 2.13
N SER A 50 -1.68 -1.05 2.79
CA SER A 50 -1.47 -0.58 4.16
C SER A 50 -2.24 -1.44 5.16
N ASN A 51 -1.56 -1.76 6.27
CA ASN A 51 -2.14 -2.45 7.41
C ASN A 51 -2.08 -1.53 8.64
N ARG A 52 -3.27 -1.16 9.15
CA ARG A 52 -3.47 -0.37 10.37
C ARG A 52 -3.25 -1.23 11.61
N SER A 53 -2.73 -0.60 12.65
CA SER A 53 -2.40 -1.26 13.91
C SER A 53 -2.19 -0.23 15.02
N ASP A 54 -2.70 -0.56 16.21
CA ASP A 54 -2.49 0.22 17.44
C ASP A 54 -1.11 0.04 18.07
N SER A 55 -0.32 -0.90 17.53
CA SER A 55 1.06 -1.17 17.95
C SER A 55 2.09 -0.78 16.89
N GLY A 56 1.71 0.07 15.94
CA GLY A 56 2.51 0.43 14.77
C GLY A 56 2.04 -0.32 13.53
N GLY A 57 1.66 0.44 12.49
CA GLY A 57 1.20 -0.06 11.21
C GLY A 57 2.33 -0.19 10.20
N ARG A 58 1.96 -0.54 8.96
CA ARG A 58 2.92 -0.79 7.88
C ARG A 58 2.32 -0.64 6.50
N ILE A 59 3.20 -0.50 5.52
CA ILE A 59 2.92 -0.71 4.11
C ILE A 59 3.73 -1.92 3.65
N ASP A 60 3.01 -2.88 3.06
CA ASP A 60 3.55 -4.08 2.44
C ASP A 60 3.49 -3.94 0.92
N TRP A 61 4.43 -4.57 0.21
CA TRP A 61 4.34 -4.65 -1.24
C TRP A 61 4.68 -6.03 -1.80
N PHE A 62 4.09 -6.28 -2.97
CA PHE A 62 4.07 -7.55 -3.66
C PHE A 62 4.54 -7.36 -5.09
N SER A 63 5.40 -8.26 -5.58
CA SER A 63 5.70 -8.38 -7.00
C SER A 63 4.49 -8.97 -7.73
N LEU A 64 4.17 -8.38 -8.88
CA LEU A 64 3.14 -8.84 -9.82
C LEU A 64 3.75 -9.48 -11.07
N GLU A 65 4.98 -10.01 -10.98
CA GLU A 65 5.59 -10.79 -12.08
C GLU A 65 4.70 -11.98 -12.48
N ASP A 66 4.08 -12.63 -11.49
CA ASP A 66 2.92 -13.52 -11.69
C ASP A 66 1.70 -12.91 -10.96
N PRO A 67 0.78 -12.23 -11.69
CA PRO A 67 -0.41 -11.64 -11.09
C PRO A 67 -1.40 -12.65 -10.47
N MET A 68 -1.33 -13.94 -10.83
CA MET A 68 -2.14 -14.98 -10.20
C MET A 68 -1.58 -15.37 -8.82
N HIS A 69 -0.28 -15.17 -8.61
CA HIS A 69 0.42 -15.48 -7.36
C HIS A 69 1.32 -14.32 -6.91
N PRO A 70 0.76 -13.15 -6.53
CA PRO A 70 1.59 -12.03 -6.10
C PRO A 70 2.50 -12.42 -4.93
N GLN A 71 3.78 -12.08 -5.03
CA GLN A 71 4.79 -12.49 -4.05
C GLN A 71 5.13 -11.33 -3.13
N HIS A 72 5.05 -11.54 -1.80
CA HIS A 72 5.49 -10.52 -0.84
C HIS A 72 7.00 -10.30 -0.98
N VAL A 73 7.42 -9.05 -1.22
CA VAL A 73 8.82 -8.70 -1.47
C VAL A 73 9.35 -7.60 -0.56
N GLY A 74 8.51 -6.99 0.28
CA GLY A 74 9.00 -6.12 1.34
C GLY A 74 7.94 -5.35 2.13
N THR A 75 8.43 -4.61 3.12
CA THR A 75 7.63 -3.89 4.11
C THR A 75 8.37 -2.65 4.59
N VAL A 76 7.61 -1.59 4.90
CA VAL A 76 8.04 -0.47 5.75
C VAL A 76 7.02 -0.24 6.87
N SER A 77 7.49 0.11 8.07
CA SER A 77 6.64 0.37 9.24
C SER A 77 7.01 1.65 10.01
N ASP A 78 8.19 2.21 9.73
CA ASP A 78 8.73 3.33 10.48
C ASP A 78 7.92 4.61 10.23
N GLY A 79 7.35 5.19 11.28
CA GLY A 79 6.49 6.38 11.22
C GLY A 79 5.07 6.12 10.65
N LEU A 80 4.64 4.86 10.60
CA LEU A 80 3.33 4.47 10.03
C LEU A 80 2.38 4.02 11.13
N PHE A 81 1.98 4.91 12.04
CA PHE A 81 0.92 4.57 13.00
C PHE A 81 -0.48 4.72 12.36
N PHE A 82 -1.18 3.58 12.23
CA PHE A 82 -2.55 3.52 11.70
C PHE A 82 -2.70 4.05 10.26
N PRO A 83 -1.90 3.56 9.26
CA PRO A 83 -1.89 4.13 7.92
C PRO A 83 -3.17 3.81 7.14
N ARG A 84 -4.13 4.74 7.18
CA ARG A 84 -5.44 4.55 6.55
C ARG A 84 -5.38 4.72 5.04
N ASP A 85 -4.52 5.58 4.53
CA ASP A 85 -4.42 5.82 3.10
C ASP A 85 -3.00 6.19 2.63
N PHE A 86 -2.76 5.98 1.34
CA PHE A 86 -1.54 6.40 0.65
C PHE A 86 -1.80 6.56 -0.85
N ALA A 87 -0.91 7.29 -1.52
CA ALA A 87 -0.93 7.47 -2.97
C ALA A 87 0.45 7.30 -3.58
N LEU A 88 0.51 6.80 -4.81
CA LEU A 88 1.71 6.82 -5.65
C LEU A 88 1.73 8.09 -6.51
N SER A 89 2.91 8.64 -6.75
CA SER A 89 3.10 9.69 -7.75
C SER A 89 2.79 9.15 -9.15
N ARG A 90 2.45 10.03 -10.10
CA ARG A 90 2.01 9.62 -11.45
C ARG A 90 3.14 8.96 -12.24
N ASP A 91 4.36 9.45 -12.05
CA ASP A 91 5.60 8.88 -12.59
C ASP A 91 6.07 7.63 -11.83
N GLY A 92 5.35 7.25 -10.77
CA GLY A 92 5.69 6.13 -9.90
C GLY A 92 6.94 6.33 -9.02
N GLN A 93 7.67 7.42 -9.15
CA GLN A 93 8.93 7.61 -8.44
C GLN A 93 8.78 7.69 -6.91
N TYR A 94 7.59 7.99 -6.43
CA TYR A 94 7.31 8.28 -5.04
C TYR A 94 6.02 7.64 -4.56
N LEU A 95 5.95 7.43 -3.25
CA LEU A 95 4.74 7.08 -2.52
C LEU A 95 4.61 8.07 -1.35
N VAL A 96 3.38 8.50 -1.09
CA VAL A 96 3.05 9.36 0.07
C VAL A 96 2.05 8.62 0.93
N SER A 97 2.35 8.44 2.21
CA SER A 97 1.50 7.73 3.17
C SER A 97 1.07 8.62 4.31
N ALA A 98 -0.14 8.42 4.81
CA ALA A 98 -0.68 9.12 5.96
C ALA A 98 -0.63 8.25 7.22
N GLY A 99 0.11 8.66 8.24
CA GLY A 99 0.11 8.06 9.58
C GLY A 99 -0.96 8.72 10.45
N GLN A 100 -2.20 8.18 10.43
CA GLN A 100 -3.35 8.82 11.08
C GLN A 100 -3.10 9.13 12.56
N ARG A 101 -2.53 8.20 13.33
CA ARG A 101 -2.35 8.37 14.79
C ARG A 101 -1.04 9.03 15.19
N GLU A 102 -0.10 9.13 14.24
CA GLU A 102 1.16 9.82 14.45
C GLU A 102 1.08 11.28 13.97
N GLU A 103 -0.02 11.67 13.33
CA GLU A 103 -0.22 12.99 12.75
C GLU A 103 0.86 13.34 11.71
N THR A 104 1.24 12.34 10.91
CA THR A 104 2.31 12.46 9.92
C THR A 104 1.85 12.18 8.49
N ILE A 105 2.51 12.86 7.54
CA ILE A 105 2.60 12.45 6.15
C ILE A 105 4.06 12.07 5.86
N ILE A 106 4.29 10.91 5.27
CA ILE A 106 5.64 10.45 4.92
C ILE A 106 5.77 10.33 3.40
N LEU A 107 6.83 10.95 2.87
CA LEU A 107 7.26 10.80 1.48
C LEU A 107 8.33 9.71 1.40
N TRP A 108 8.10 8.76 0.51
CA TRP A 108 8.99 7.65 0.20
C TRP A 108 9.48 7.75 -1.23
N LYS A 109 10.77 7.50 -1.47
CA LYS A 109 11.29 7.16 -2.80
C LYS A 109 10.98 5.71 -3.08
N ARG A 110 10.42 5.41 -4.25
CA ARG A 110 10.22 4.05 -4.74
C ARG A 110 11.37 3.64 -5.64
N ASN A 111 11.89 2.43 -5.44
CA ASN A 111 12.72 1.76 -6.41
C ASN A 111 11.84 1.06 -7.45
N GLU A 112 11.96 1.37 -8.74
CA GLU A 112 11.11 0.80 -9.79
C GLU A 112 11.41 -0.67 -10.09
N GLN A 113 12.62 -1.14 -9.82
CA GLN A 113 13.04 -2.51 -10.11
C GLN A 113 12.64 -3.46 -8.98
N THR A 114 12.61 -3.00 -7.73
CA THR A 114 12.36 -3.84 -6.55
C THR A 114 11.07 -3.50 -5.80
N GLY A 115 10.45 -2.37 -6.12
CA GLY A 115 9.30 -1.82 -5.38
C GLY A 115 9.66 -1.25 -4.01
N ALA A 116 10.92 -1.31 -3.59
CA ALA A 116 11.33 -0.91 -2.25
C ALA A 116 11.06 0.57 -1.98
N LEU A 117 10.62 0.87 -0.75
CA LEU A 117 10.35 2.22 -0.27
C LEU A 117 11.50 2.69 0.64
N SER A 118 12.08 3.85 0.33
CA SER A 118 13.07 4.51 1.18
C SER A 118 12.51 5.85 1.67
N LYS A 119 12.49 6.06 2.99
CA LYS A 119 11.97 7.29 3.59
C LYS A 119 12.81 8.48 3.15
N LEU A 120 12.16 9.52 2.63
CA LEU A 120 12.81 10.78 2.25
C LEU A 120 12.52 11.90 3.25
N ARG A 121 11.26 12.02 3.66
CA ARG A 121 10.81 13.10 4.53
C ARG A 121 9.58 12.68 5.31
N THR A 122 9.53 13.10 6.57
CA THR A 122 8.31 13.14 7.39
C THR A 122 7.85 14.59 7.51
N ILE A 123 6.56 14.81 7.33
CA ILE A 123 5.86 16.06 7.62
C ILE A 123 4.98 15.75 8.83
N SER A 124 5.20 16.45 9.94
CA SER A 124 4.44 16.29 11.18
C SER A 124 3.36 17.36 11.32
N ASP A 125 2.62 17.32 12.41
CA ASP A 125 1.54 18.27 12.74
C ASP A 125 0.43 18.30 11.68
N ILE A 126 0.18 17.15 11.06
CA ILE A 126 -0.96 16.94 10.17
C ILE A 126 -2.03 16.21 10.97
N PRO A 127 -3.12 16.87 11.41
CA PRO A 127 -4.11 16.24 12.27
C PRO A 127 -4.84 15.10 11.55
N GLU A 128 -4.77 13.90 12.11
CA GLU A 128 -5.51 12.69 11.69
C GLU A 128 -5.65 12.49 10.17
N PRO A 129 -4.57 12.41 9.38
CA PRO A 129 -4.67 12.29 7.93
C PRO A 129 -5.20 10.91 7.57
N VAL A 130 -6.29 10.89 6.80
CA VAL A 130 -7.02 9.65 6.45
C VAL A 130 -7.21 9.45 4.95
N CYS A 131 -6.88 10.44 4.13
CA CYS A 131 -6.98 10.39 2.68
C CYS A 131 -5.79 11.10 2.03
N VAL A 132 -5.19 10.48 1.03
CA VAL A 132 -4.10 11.05 0.24
C VAL A 132 -4.50 11.02 -1.22
N LEU A 133 -4.71 12.21 -1.80
CA LEU A 133 -5.00 12.35 -3.23
C LEU A 133 -3.78 12.91 -3.95
N ASN A 134 -3.32 12.19 -4.98
CA ASN A 134 -2.33 12.69 -5.91
C ASN A 134 -3.02 13.56 -6.98
N TRP A 135 -3.16 14.85 -6.66
CA TRP A 135 -3.72 15.85 -7.57
C TRP A 135 -2.62 16.73 -8.16
N LYS A 136 -2.72 17.03 -9.45
CA LYS A 136 -1.91 18.08 -10.09
C LYS A 136 -2.85 19.25 -10.36
N GLU A 137 -2.53 20.42 -9.81
CA GLU A 137 -3.22 21.65 -10.20
C GLU A 137 -2.91 21.91 -11.67
N THR A 138 -3.93 21.88 -12.52
CA THR A 138 -3.81 22.28 -13.92
C THR A 138 -3.72 23.80 -13.95
N SER A 139 -2.56 24.31 -14.39
CA SER A 139 -2.43 25.69 -14.85
C SER A 139 -3.19 25.88 -16.16
#